data_AF-A0A8S1XRS5-F1
#
_entry.id   AF-A0A8S1XRS5-F1
#
_cell.length_a   1.000
_cell.length_b   1.000
_cell.length_c   1.000
_cell.angle_alpha   90.00
_cell.angle_beta   90.00
_cell.angle_gamma   90.00
#
_symmetry.space_group_name_H-M   'P 1'
#
loop_
_entity.id
_entity.type
_entity.pdbx_description
1 polymer ?
#
loop_
_entity_poly.entity_id
_entity_poly.type
_entity_poly.pdbx_seq_one_letter_code
_entity_poly.pdbx_strand_id
1 'polypeptide(L)'
;MKSKPFSITSSIFTSPNSQFWNDQDFQITKENFKDDYFLFFSNKKLTYLNKPLQKAGSIIRKQKKNGLYLWCDVSNALIELIEIQHVGHGLRITKNQQSIQFFGYVDAWFKDLKKFCIQRKINESYIINNKIGCGSYADVYKVTRKADNKDFAAKIYDKSSDKFDPECIIKEIDILRKMDHPNVISLLETFETQKYIFLITELSIYGSLDDVITKTPFTEEEILRGMYKIIDALSNIHSKGIIHRDIKPENILFRRPNLDDILISDFGLADYYNSEGLYQYQRCGTPGNMAPEILNDQPYDYKIDSYSAGLIFYQMLSFGRSPFIVEDYQETLIKNQEGLIDYSEINASPQAKALLQQMLEVDPMKRCTINDAKINPLFKKFNRMTIIIKRKRILQDQTVSSYSPRSTSIYQTPSNSPQILKNPKNKSIGLNTLHCLPNRVRSMDSQLFSSPRSCNSGGNSAKAQCKQRNRNFKINVKNSIYQSMSSTKAI
;
A
#
# COMPACT_ATOMS: atom_id res chain seq x y z
N MET A 1 4.35 28.52 28.58
CA MET A 1 4.97 27.27 28.09
C MET A 1 5.40 27.50 26.66
N LYS A 2 6.71 27.39 26.37
CA LYS A 2 7.30 27.73 25.07
C LYS A 2 6.93 26.65 24.05
N SER A 3 6.22 27.04 22.98
CA SER A 3 6.03 26.22 21.79
C SER A 3 7.39 25.97 21.13
N LYS A 4 7.76 24.68 20.96
CA LYS A 4 8.90 24.31 20.13
C LYS A 4 8.53 24.59 18.66
N PRO A 5 9.43 25.18 17.85
CA PRO A 5 9.20 25.28 16.42
C PRO A 5 9.44 23.90 15.80
N PHE A 6 8.41 23.28 15.24
CA PHE A 6 8.58 22.16 14.32
C PHE A 6 9.37 22.68 13.10
N SER A 7 10.56 22.13 12.85
CA SER A 7 11.32 22.45 11.65
C SER A 7 10.71 21.66 10.47
N ILE A 8 9.96 22.34 9.60
CA ILE A 8 9.17 21.77 8.49
C ILE A 8 10.06 21.42 7.27
N THR A 9 11.17 20.70 7.47
CA THR A 9 12.05 20.24 6.37
C THR A 9 12.60 18.82 6.52
N SER A 10 12.27 18.09 7.60
CA SER A 10 12.67 16.69 7.76
C SER A 10 11.60 15.75 7.21
N SER A 11 12.02 14.80 6.36
CA SER A 11 11.21 13.65 5.97
C SER A 11 10.86 12.84 7.22
N ILE A 12 9.64 12.31 7.32
CA ILE A 12 9.29 11.48 8.49
C ILE A 12 10.07 10.16 8.52
N PHE A 13 10.66 9.77 7.39
CA PHE A 13 11.42 8.54 7.22
C PHE A 13 12.89 8.67 7.65
N THR A 14 13.33 9.84 8.13
CA THR A 14 14.69 9.99 8.65
C THR A 14 14.81 9.43 10.06
N SER A 15 15.68 8.42 10.24
CA SER A 15 16.08 7.91 11.55
C SER A 15 17.43 8.51 11.95
N PRO A 16 17.54 9.24 13.08
CA PRO A 16 18.78 9.90 13.48
C PRO A 16 19.99 8.97 13.70
N ASN A 17 19.76 7.69 13.99
CA ASN A 17 20.78 6.77 14.51
C ASN A 17 21.21 5.66 13.52
N SER A 18 20.73 5.66 12.28
CA SER A 18 21.05 4.60 11.31
C SER A 18 22.05 5.08 10.24
N GLN A 19 23.18 4.39 10.10
CA GLN A 19 24.16 4.64 9.03
C GLN A 19 23.65 4.09 7.69
N PHE A 20 23.90 4.81 6.59
CA PHE A 20 23.55 4.34 5.25
C PHE A 20 24.27 3.04 4.90
N TRP A 21 25.58 2.99 5.16
CA TRP A 21 26.39 1.78 4.99
C TRP A 21 26.69 1.15 6.34
N ASN A 22 26.51 -0.16 6.44
CA ASN A 22 26.79 -0.94 7.62
C ASN A 22 27.60 -2.20 7.28
N ASP A 23 28.32 -2.70 8.26
CA ASP A 23 29.11 -3.95 8.18
C ASP A 23 28.28 -5.19 8.55
N GLN A 24 27.00 -4.99 8.84
CA GLN A 24 26.07 -6.04 9.19
C GLN A 24 25.77 -6.91 7.96
N ASP A 25 26.12 -8.18 8.04
CA ASP A 25 25.67 -9.17 7.06
C ASP A 25 24.18 -9.47 7.29
N PHE A 26 23.38 -9.27 6.25
CA PHE A 26 21.93 -9.53 6.29
C PHE A 26 21.59 -11.02 6.11
N GLN A 27 22.59 -11.92 6.05
CA GLN A 27 22.42 -13.37 5.87
C GLN A 27 21.60 -13.75 4.62
N ILE A 28 21.62 -12.90 3.60
CA ILE A 28 20.95 -13.16 2.32
C ILE A 28 21.85 -14.07 1.49
N THR A 29 21.28 -15.16 0.94
CA THR A 29 22.00 -16.13 0.12
C THR A 29 22.71 -15.46 -1.07
N LYS A 30 23.95 -15.87 -1.33
CA LYS A 30 24.83 -15.24 -2.34
C LYS A 30 24.23 -15.26 -3.76
N GLU A 31 23.44 -16.27 -4.09
CA GLU A 31 22.78 -16.44 -5.40
C GLU A 31 21.80 -15.33 -5.75
N ASN A 32 21.34 -14.55 -4.75
CA ASN A 32 20.41 -13.45 -4.96
C ASN A 32 21.09 -12.16 -5.47
N PHE A 33 22.42 -12.09 -5.46
CA PHE A 33 23.16 -10.90 -5.83
C PHE A 33 23.92 -11.08 -7.15
N LYS A 34 23.71 -10.16 -8.09
CA LYS A 34 24.45 -10.05 -9.35
C LYS A 34 25.19 -8.72 -9.40
N ASP A 35 26.38 -8.73 -10.01
CA ASP A 35 27.14 -7.52 -10.27
C ASP A 35 26.52 -6.73 -11.40
N ASP A 36 26.04 -5.53 -11.07
CA ASP A 36 25.75 -4.48 -12.03
C ASP A 36 26.82 -3.40 -11.91
N TYR A 37 27.16 -2.77 -13.04
CA TYR A 37 28.26 -1.82 -13.13
C TYR A 37 27.73 -0.42 -13.37
N PHE A 38 28.14 0.52 -12.52
CA PHE A 38 27.72 1.92 -12.59
C PHE A 38 28.90 2.88 -12.48
N LEU A 39 28.69 4.08 -13.01
CA LEU A 39 29.63 5.18 -12.88
C LEU A 39 29.45 5.89 -11.54
N PHE A 40 30.52 5.95 -10.75
CA PHE A 40 30.58 6.68 -9.48
C PHE A 40 31.60 7.81 -9.58
N PHE A 41 31.23 9.01 -9.16
CA PHE A 41 32.18 10.11 -9.07
C PHE A 41 33.25 9.83 -7.99
N SER A 42 34.51 10.03 -8.34
CA SER A 42 35.65 9.80 -7.45
C SER A 42 36.30 11.12 -7.07
N ASN A 43 36.03 11.63 -5.86
CA ASN A 43 36.63 12.87 -5.35
C ASN A 43 38.16 12.88 -5.41
N LYS A 44 38.82 11.71 -5.22
CA LYS A 44 40.29 11.60 -5.31
C LYS A 44 40.84 11.80 -6.73
N LYS A 45 40.08 11.38 -7.75
CA LYS A 45 40.51 11.40 -9.16
C LYS A 45 39.79 12.47 -9.99
N LEU A 46 38.82 13.16 -9.38
CA LEU A 46 37.93 14.13 -10.02
C LEU A 46 37.32 13.60 -11.33
N THR A 47 36.96 12.32 -11.37
CA THR A 47 36.41 11.65 -12.55
C THR A 47 35.43 10.55 -12.16
N TYR A 48 34.65 10.07 -13.12
CA TYR A 48 33.74 8.93 -12.94
C TYR A 48 34.49 7.62 -13.13
N LEU A 49 34.27 6.69 -12.21
CA LEU A 49 34.84 5.35 -12.24
C LEU A 49 33.74 4.32 -12.31
N ASN A 50 33.90 3.35 -13.22
CA ASN A 50 33.02 2.20 -13.27
C ASN A 50 33.29 1.28 -12.06
N LYS A 51 32.26 0.97 -11.28
CA LYS A 51 32.36 0.10 -10.09
C LYS A 51 31.14 -0.81 -9.98
N PRO A 52 31.32 -2.03 -9.43
CA PRO A 52 30.21 -2.93 -9.19
C PRO A 52 29.35 -2.46 -8.01
N LEU A 53 28.04 -2.67 -8.14
CA LEU A 53 27.04 -2.57 -7.08
C LEU A 53 26.08 -3.74 -7.23
N GLN A 54 25.67 -4.34 -6.12
CA GLN A 54 24.80 -5.51 -6.11
C GLN A 54 23.51 -5.20 -5.36
N LYS A 55 22.38 -5.77 -5.78
CA LYS A 55 21.08 -5.65 -5.09
C LYS A 55 20.39 -7.01 -4.90
N ALA A 56 19.61 -7.13 -3.84
CA ALA A 56 18.63 -8.19 -3.62
C ALA A 56 17.50 -7.66 -2.73
N GLY A 57 16.26 -7.64 -3.25
CA GLY A 57 15.14 -7.04 -2.53
C GLY A 57 15.37 -5.55 -2.23
N SER A 58 15.24 -5.16 -0.97
CA SER A 58 15.55 -3.81 -0.47
C SER A 58 17.03 -3.61 -0.11
N ILE A 59 17.87 -4.65 -0.22
CA ILE A 59 19.27 -4.56 0.19
C ILE A 59 20.15 -4.26 -1.02
N ILE A 60 21.04 -3.28 -0.86
CA ILE A 60 22.16 -3.05 -1.78
C ILE A 60 23.48 -3.27 -1.04
N ARG A 61 24.50 -3.74 -1.76
CA ARG A 61 25.84 -3.92 -1.20
C ARG A 61 26.94 -3.60 -2.20
N LYS A 62 28.10 -3.20 -1.67
CA LYS A 62 29.33 -2.96 -2.43
C LYS A 62 30.52 -3.61 -1.75
N GLN A 63 31.51 -4.04 -2.54
CA GLN A 63 32.71 -4.65 -1.99
C GLN A 63 33.72 -3.59 -1.54
N LYS A 64 34.32 -3.81 -0.37
CA LYS A 64 35.47 -3.07 0.17
C LYS A 64 36.77 -3.57 -0.48
N LYS A 65 37.84 -2.80 -0.35
CA LYS A 65 39.18 -3.18 -0.85
C LYS A 65 39.74 -4.44 -0.22
N ASN A 66 39.35 -4.76 1.02
CA ASN A 66 39.79 -5.94 1.75
C ASN A 66 38.91 -7.18 1.46
N GLY A 67 38.05 -7.13 0.44
CA GLY A 67 37.19 -8.23 0.04
C GLY A 67 35.86 -8.34 0.79
N LEU A 68 35.71 -7.67 1.95
CA LEU A 68 34.46 -7.62 2.72
C LEU A 68 33.39 -6.76 2.01
N TYR A 69 32.14 -6.80 2.49
CA TYR A 69 31.04 -6.00 1.94
C TYR A 69 30.59 -4.88 2.89
N LEU A 70 30.13 -3.79 2.30
CA LEU A 70 29.27 -2.80 2.95
C LEU A 70 27.85 -2.99 2.45
N TRP A 71 26.90 -2.98 3.37
CA TRP A 71 25.50 -3.25 3.13
C TRP A 71 24.65 -2.02 3.43
N CYS A 72 23.50 -1.93 2.78
CA CYS A 72 22.52 -0.89 3.01
C CYS A 72 21.12 -1.46 2.75
N ASP A 73 20.23 -1.34 3.73
CA ASP A 73 18.80 -1.50 3.51
C ASP A 73 18.21 -0.16 3.06
N VAL A 74 17.74 -0.13 1.81
CA VAL A 74 17.15 1.08 1.21
C VAL A 74 15.69 1.28 1.59
N SER A 75 15.12 0.40 2.43
CA SER A 75 13.77 0.58 2.96
C SER A 75 13.62 1.97 3.59
N ASN A 76 12.56 2.68 3.20
CA ASN A 76 12.26 4.05 3.61
C ASN A 76 13.30 5.11 3.17
N ALA A 77 14.28 4.76 2.34
CA ALA A 77 15.18 5.75 1.74
C ALA A 77 14.46 6.57 0.67
N LEU A 78 14.84 7.83 0.50
CA LEU A 78 14.43 8.64 -0.64
C LEU A 78 15.13 8.12 -1.91
N ILE A 79 14.38 7.93 -2.99
CA ILE A 79 14.91 7.54 -4.31
C ILE A 79 14.55 8.60 -5.37
N GLU A 80 15.53 9.01 -6.15
CA GLU A 80 15.38 10.05 -7.18
C GLU A 80 16.15 9.68 -8.45
N LEU A 81 15.48 9.76 -9.61
CA LEU A 81 16.17 9.79 -10.89
C LEU A 81 16.82 11.16 -11.05
N ILE A 82 18.10 11.17 -11.42
CA ILE A 82 18.90 12.37 -11.64
C ILE A 82 19.54 12.30 -13.03
N GLU A 83 19.81 13.47 -13.61
CA GLU A 83 20.53 13.57 -14.87
C GLU A 83 21.63 14.61 -14.71
N ILE A 84 22.84 14.26 -15.19
CA ILE A 84 23.95 15.21 -15.26
C ILE A 84 24.35 15.33 -16.73
N GLN A 85 24.43 16.57 -17.20
CA GLN A 85 24.88 16.89 -18.54
C GLN A 85 26.24 16.22 -18.82
N HIS A 86 26.36 15.53 -19.97
CA HIS A 86 27.53 14.75 -20.40
C HIS A 86 27.83 13.45 -19.63
N VAL A 87 27.15 13.17 -18.52
CA VAL A 87 27.25 11.87 -17.81
C VAL A 87 26.05 10.98 -18.13
N GLY A 88 24.87 11.59 -18.26
CA GLY A 88 23.60 10.92 -18.52
C GLY A 88 22.76 10.69 -17.27
N HIS A 89 21.89 9.68 -17.35
CA HIS A 89 20.95 9.32 -16.29
C HIS A 89 21.62 8.61 -15.12
N GLY A 90 21.10 8.84 -13.93
CA GLY A 90 21.58 8.24 -12.71
C GLY A 90 20.50 8.12 -11.65
N LEU A 91 20.88 7.45 -10.57
CA LEU A 91 20.02 7.20 -9.43
C LEU A 91 20.68 7.79 -8.19
N ARG A 92 19.88 8.52 -7.42
CA ARG A 92 20.24 8.98 -6.08
C ARG A 92 19.37 8.26 -5.06
N ILE A 93 20.02 7.65 -4.07
CA ILE A 93 19.35 7.08 -2.90
C ILE A 93 19.85 7.82 -1.68
N THR A 94 18.95 8.42 -0.91
CA THR A 94 19.28 9.24 0.26
C THR A 94 18.59 8.66 1.49
N LYS A 95 19.36 8.36 2.53
CA LYS A 95 18.85 7.90 3.83
C LYS A 95 19.67 8.58 4.92
N ASN A 96 18.99 9.19 5.89
CA ASN A 96 19.61 9.85 7.05
C ASN A 96 20.71 10.86 6.66
N GLN A 97 20.39 11.77 5.73
CA GLN A 97 21.28 12.80 5.18
C GLN A 97 22.51 12.29 4.42
N GLN A 98 22.70 10.98 4.33
CA GLN A 98 23.73 10.35 3.50
C GLN A 98 23.10 9.96 2.16
N SER A 99 23.84 10.16 1.07
CA SER A 99 23.39 9.77 -0.26
C SER A 99 24.44 8.96 -1.01
N ILE A 100 23.96 8.02 -1.81
CA ILE A 100 24.72 7.39 -2.89
C ILE A 100 24.17 7.90 -4.21
N GLN A 101 25.07 8.21 -5.14
CA GLN A 101 24.72 8.63 -6.50
C GLN A 101 25.55 7.81 -7.48
N PHE A 102 24.89 7.26 -8.49
CA PHE A 102 25.53 6.47 -9.52
C PHE A 102 24.78 6.58 -10.85
N PHE A 103 25.52 6.45 -11.96
CA PHE A 103 25.03 6.75 -13.31
C PHE A 103 25.19 5.54 -14.25
N GLY A 104 24.33 5.47 -15.28
CA GLY A 104 24.28 4.38 -16.25
C GLY A 104 22.85 3.91 -16.51
N TYR A 105 22.68 2.62 -16.78
CA TYR A 105 21.37 1.99 -17.00
C TYR A 105 20.64 1.74 -15.68
N VAL A 106 20.07 2.79 -15.11
CA VAL A 106 19.46 2.75 -13.76
C VAL A 106 17.97 2.43 -13.74
N ASP A 107 17.27 2.40 -14.87
CA ASP A 107 15.81 2.26 -14.92
C ASP A 107 15.30 0.97 -14.27
N ALA A 108 15.98 -0.16 -14.50
CA ALA A 108 15.65 -1.44 -13.88
C ALA A 108 15.83 -1.37 -12.35
N TRP A 109 16.90 -0.71 -11.89
CA TRP A 109 17.13 -0.50 -10.46
C TRP A 109 16.10 0.43 -9.84
N PHE A 110 15.75 1.53 -10.51
CA PHE A 110 14.69 2.43 -10.05
C PHE A 110 13.35 1.71 -9.93
N LYS A 111 12.95 0.96 -10.97
CA LYS A 111 11.71 0.16 -10.98
C LYS A 111 11.67 -0.86 -9.85
N ASP A 112 12.78 -1.51 -9.54
CA ASP A 112 12.85 -2.54 -8.50
C ASP A 112 12.97 -1.98 -7.09
N LEU A 113 13.66 -0.85 -6.89
CA LEU A 113 13.89 -0.30 -5.55
C LEU A 113 12.77 0.63 -5.10
N LYS A 114 12.04 1.28 -6.02
CA LYS A 114 10.98 2.23 -5.67
C LYS A 114 9.81 1.64 -4.86
N LYS A 115 9.62 0.31 -4.88
CA LYS A 115 8.67 -0.39 -3.98
C LYS A 115 9.07 -0.35 -2.50
N PHE A 116 10.37 -0.22 -2.22
CA PHE A 116 10.92 -0.15 -0.86
C PHE A 116 11.31 1.27 -0.45
N CYS A 117 11.50 2.16 -1.43
CA CYS A 117 11.89 3.54 -1.22
C CYS A 117 10.68 4.50 -1.20
N ILE A 118 10.97 5.75 -0.88
CA ILE A 118 10.04 6.89 -0.88
C ILE A 118 10.39 7.79 -2.06
N GLN A 119 9.37 8.25 -2.78
CA GLN A 119 9.49 9.15 -3.93
C GLN A 119 8.93 10.55 -3.58
N ARG A 120 9.33 11.63 -4.27
CA ARG A 120 8.86 13.01 -3.92
C ARG A 120 7.74 13.55 -4.78
N LYS A 121 7.77 13.24 -6.08
CA LYS A 121 6.97 13.94 -7.08
C LYS A 121 5.88 13.03 -7.64
N ILE A 122 4.84 12.82 -6.82
CA ILE A 122 3.71 11.98 -7.23
C ILE A 122 3.09 12.44 -8.55
N ASN A 123 3.02 13.75 -8.79
CA ASN A 123 2.46 14.36 -9.99
C ASN A 123 3.26 14.05 -11.27
N GLU A 124 4.51 13.60 -11.19
CA GLU A 124 5.26 13.11 -12.36
C GLU A 124 4.83 11.69 -12.76
N SER A 125 4.35 10.88 -11.81
CA SER A 125 4.00 9.47 -12.03
C SER A 125 2.49 9.19 -12.08
N TYR A 126 1.68 9.98 -11.38
CA TYR A 126 0.25 9.77 -11.21
C TYR A 126 -0.56 11.05 -11.43
N ILE A 127 -1.79 10.86 -11.88
CA ILE A 127 -2.86 11.87 -11.88
C ILE A 127 -3.79 11.52 -10.72
N ILE A 128 -4.07 12.50 -9.85
CA ILE A 128 -5.02 12.34 -8.74
C ILE A 128 -6.41 12.71 -9.24
N ASN A 129 -7.36 11.77 -9.12
CA ASN A 129 -8.72 11.92 -9.62
C ASN A 129 -9.67 12.25 -8.46
N ASN A 130 -10.83 11.59 -8.40
CA ASN A 130 -11.84 11.80 -7.37
C ASN A 130 -11.52 11.05 -6.08
N LYS A 131 -12.01 11.59 -4.97
CA LYS A 131 -12.06 10.91 -3.67
C LYS A 131 -13.00 9.70 -3.77
N ILE A 132 -12.59 8.58 -3.19
CA ILE A 132 -13.35 7.32 -3.17
C ILE A 132 -13.62 6.80 -1.76
N GLY A 133 -12.92 7.33 -0.74
CA GLY A 133 -13.17 6.98 0.66
C GLY A 133 -12.69 8.07 1.62
N CYS A 134 -13.34 8.16 2.77
CA CYS A 134 -12.95 8.99 3.91
C CYS A 134 -12.60 8.05 5.07
N GLY A 135 -11.32 7.97 5.44
CA GLY A 135 -10.89 7.24 6.65
C GLY A 135 -10.79 8.17 7.85
N SER A 136 -10.63 7.59 9.04
CA SER A 136 -10.43 8.35 10.29
C SER A 136 -9.14 9.18 10.28
N TYR A 137 -8.11 8.69 9.58
CA TYR A 137 -6.74 9.24 9.58
C TYR A 137 -6.24 9.68 8.19
N ALA A 138 -6.86 9.17 7.13
CA ALA A 138 -6.45 9.42 5.76
C ALA A 138 -7.63 9.40 4.81
N ASP A 139 -7.50 10.15 3.72
CA ASP A 139 -8.45 10.12 2.63
C ASP A 139 -7.96 9.20 1.52
N VAL A 140 -8.89 8.50 0.87
CA VAL A 140 -8.56 7.59 -0.23
C VAL A 140 -9.05 8.19 -1.54
N TYR A 141 -8.15 8.30 -2.51
CA TYR A 141 -8.41 8.84 -3.84
C TYR A 141 -8.17 7.78 -4.92
N LYS A 142 -8.97 7.81 -5.98
CA LYS A 142 -8.62 7.15 -7.23
C LYS A 142 -7.46 7.91 -7.87
N VAL A 143 -6.45 7.19 -8.35
CA VAL A 143 -5.32 7.79 -9.09
C VAL A 143 -5.03 6.99 -10.36
N THR A 144 -4.60 7.65 -11.41
CA THR A 144 -4.25 7.01 -12.68
C THR A 144 -2.75 7.15 -12.92
N ARG A 145 -2.04 6.03 -13.11
CA ARG A 145 -0.61 6.04 -13.42
C ARG A 145 -0.38 6.50 -14.85
N LYS A 146 0.48 7.50 -15.04
CA LYS A 146 0.74 8.12 -16.36
C LYS A 146 1.41 7.18 -17.35
N ALA A 147 2.24 6.26 -16.88
CA ALA A 147 3.03 5.38 -17.74
C ALA A 147 2.18 4.38 -18.55
N ASP A 148 1.05 3.93 -18.00
CA ASP A 148 0.22 2.89 -18.61
C ASP A 148 -1.30 3.13 -18.48
N ASN A 149 -1.70 4.30 -18.00
CA ASN A 149 -3.09 4.70 -17.77
C ASN A 149 -3.91 3.74 -16.89
N LYS A 150 -3.23 2.96 -16.03
CA LYS A 150 -3.92 2.07 -15.09
C LYS A 150 -4.34 2.81 -13.83
N ASP A 151 -5.50 2.42 -13.31
CA ASP A 151 -6.08 3.00 -12.11
C ASP A 151 -5.64 2.27 -10.84
N PHE A 152 -5.41 3.05 -9.80
CA PHE A 152 -4.95 2.64 -8.47
C PHE A 152 -5.69 3.44 -7.39
N ALA A 153 -5.49 3.08 -6.13
CA ALA A 153 -5.91 3.89 -4.99
C ALA A 153 -4.71 4.58 -4.35
N ALA A 154 -4.90 5.79 -3.86
CA ALA A 154 -3.93 6.51 -3.05
C ALA A 154 -4.55 6.83 -1.69
N LYS A 155 -4.00 6.26 -0.62
CA LYS A 155 -4.27 6.66 0.75
C LYS A 155 -3.38 7.84 1.09
N ILE A 156 -3.98 8.99 1.41
CA ILE A 156 -3.30 10.28 1.54
C ILE A 156 -3.41 10.76 3.00
N TYR A 157 -2.25 10.93 3.63
CA TYR A 157 -2.12 11.49 4.97
C TYR A 157 -1.70 12.96 4.90
N ASP A 158 -2.42 13.83 5.60
CA ASP A 158 -2.07 15.24 5.75
C ASP A 158 -1.18 15.43 6.99
N LYS A 159 0.05 15.92 6.76
CA LYS A 159 1.04 16.19 7.82
C LYS A 159 0.64 17.30 8.78
N SER A 160 -0.33 18.12 8.40
CA SER A 160 -0.88 19.20 9.24
C SER A 160 -2.10 18.78 10.05
N SER A 161 -2.61 17.56 9.85
CA SER A 161 -3.73 17.03 10.63
C SER A 161 -3.33 16.78 12.08
N ASP A 162 -4.22 17.09 13.02
CA ASP A 162 -4.05 16.73 14.44
C ASP A 162 -4.00 15.21 14.66
N LYS A 163 -4.49 14.43 13.69
CA LYS A 163 -4.47 12.97 13.69
C LYS A 163 -3.22 12.37 13.02
N PHE A 164 -2.27 13.22 12.62
CA PHE A 164 -1.05 12.78 11.95
C PHE A 164 -0.11 12.09 12.95
N ASP A 165 0.05 10.78 12.78
CA ASP A 165 1.00 9.97 13.55
C ASP A 165 2.04 9.36 12.60
N PRO A 166 3.27 9.90 12.55
CA PRO A 166 4.31 9.40 11.66
C PRO A 166 4.75 7.98 12.01
N GLU A 167 4.72 7.58 13.28
CA GLU A 167 5.15 6.23 13.69
C GLU A 167 4.15 5.18 13.19
N CYS A 168 2.84 5.46 13.29
CA CYS A 168 1.80 4.60 12.73
C CYS A 168 1.91 4.46 11.21
N ILE A 169 2.13 5.57 10.50
CA ILE A 169 2.22 5.56 9.04
C ILE A 169 3.45 4.77 8.58
N ILE A 170 4.60 4.96 9.23
CA ILE A 170 5.82 4.20 8.94
C ILE A 170 5.60 2.71 9.21
N LYS A 171 4.96 2.38 10.34
CA LYS A 171 4.63 0.99 10.68
C LYS A 171 3.69 0.35 9.66
N GLU A 172 2.65 1.05 9.22
CA GLU A 172 1.73 0.59 8.18
C GLU A 172 2.49 0.29 6.88
N ILE A 173 3.36 1.20 6.44
CA ILE A 173 4.20 1.01 5.24
C ILE A 173 5.10 -0.22 5.38
N ASP A 174 5.77 -0.37 6.51
CA ASP A 174 6.70 -1.48 6.77
C ASP A 174 5.96 -2.82 6.84
N ILE A 175 4.77 -2.85 7.43
CA ILE A 175 3.89 -4.03 7.47
C ILE A 175 3.42 -4.39 6.05
N LEU A 176 2.89 -3.42 5.29
CA LEU A 176 2.38 -3.65 3.95
C LEU A 176 3.48 -4.15 2.99
N ARG A 177 4.72 -3.68 3.13
CA ARG A 177 5.86 -4.18 2.33
C ARG A 177 6.24 -5.63 2.62
N LYS A 178 5.86 -6.15 3.79
CA LYS A 178 6.04 -7.57 4.15
C LYS A 178 4.89 -8.44 3.66
N MET A 179 3.79 -7.86 3.20
CA MET A 179 2.63 -8.60 2.72
C MET A 179 2.85 -9.07 1.28
N ASP A 180 2.63 -10.36 1.08
CA ASP A 180 2.58 -10.99 -0.24
C ASP A 180 1.52 -12.11 -0.18
N HIS A 181 0.27 -11.74 -0.48
CA HIS A 181 -0.85 -12.66 -0.46
C HIS A 181 -1.95 -12.24 -1.44
N PRO A 182 -2.58 -13.17 -2.18
CA PRO A 182 -3.64 -12.87 -3.15
C PRO A 182 -4.87 -12.13 -2.59
N ASN A 183 -5.10 -12.25 -1.29
CA ASN A 183 -6.26 -11.72 -0.56
C ASN A 183 -5.87 -10.66 0.48
N VAL A 184 -4.69 -10.04 0.34
CA VAL A 184 -4.25 -8.88 1.12
C VAL A 184 -3.92 -7.76 0.14
N ILE A 185 -4.31 -6.53 0.48
CA ILE A 185 -4.06 -5.36 -0.37
C ILE A 185 -2.55 -5.16 -0.59
N SER A 186 -2.15 -4.96 -1.84
CA SER A 186 -0.74 -4.73 -2.19
C SER A 186 -0.39 -3.25 -2.16
N LEU A 187 0.70 -2.88 -1.46
CA LEU A 187 1.35 -1.57 -1.57
C LEU A 187 2.31 -1.58 -2.76
N LEU A 188 2.14 -0.63 -3.69
CA LEU A 188 2.96 -0.53 -4.90
C LEU A 188 4.08 0.48 -4.73
N GLU A 189 3.75 1.69 -4.30
CA GLU A 189 4.67 2.83 -4.30
C GLU A 189 4.32 3.77 -3.14
N THR A 190 5.33 4.44 -2.58
CA THR A 190 5.14 5.45 -1.53
C THR A 190 5.72 6.78 -1.96
N PHE A 191 4.97 7.86 -1.72
CA PHE A 191 5.42 9.22 -1.99
C PHE A 191 5.34 10.10 -0.75
N GLU A 192 6.25 11.04 -0.64
CA GLU A 192 6.26 12.07 0.41
C GLU A 192 6.49 13.44 -0.22
N THR A 193 5.60 14.37 0.09
CA THR A 193 5.75 15.80 -0.22
C THR A 193 5.93 16.58 1.08
N GLN A 194 6.06 17.90 0.98
CA GLN A 194 6.11 18.76 2.16
C GLN A 194 4.83 18.66 3.02
N LYS A 195 3.67 18.42 2.40
CA LYS A 195 2.36 18.43 3.07
C LYS A 195 1.73 17.06 3.25
N TYR A 196 2.01 16.12 2.35
CA TYR A 196 1.28 14.86 2.27
C TYR A 196 2.19 13.64 2.15
N ILE A 197 1.71 12.51 2.64
CA ILE A 197 2.26 11.17 2.38
C ILE A 197 1.22 10.38 1.59
N PHE A 198 1.66 9.67 0.56
CA PHE A 198 0.80 8.89 -0.33
C PHE A 198 1.24 7.44 -0.32
N LEU A 199 0.32 6.54 -0.01
CA LEU A 199 0.48 5.10 -0.19
C LEU A 199 -0.33 4.70 -1.42
N ILE A 200 0.35 4.29 -2.49
CA ILE A 200 -0.30 3.81 -3.71
C ILE A 200 -0.56 2.32 -3.58
N THR A 201 -1.83 1.92 -3.61
CA THR A 201 -2.26 0.53 -3.50
C THR A 201 -3.05 0.11 -4.74
N GLU A 202 -3.32 -1.19 -4.85
CA GLU A 202 -4.31 -1.65 -5.83
C GLU A 202 -5.69 -1.01 -5.58
N LEU A 203 -6.45 -0.79 -6.66
CA LEU A 203 -7.79 -0.22 -6.59
C LEU A 203 -8.83 -1.34 -6.49
N SER A 204 -9.68 -1.26 -5.47
CA SER A 204 -10.94 -2.00 -5.41
C SER A 204 -12.07 -1.12 -5.93
N ILE A 205 -12.79 -1.58 -6.97
CA ILE A 205 -13.89 -0.81 -7.58
C ILE A 205 -15.28 -1.33 -7.22
N TYR A 206 -15.39 -2.50 -6.58
CA TYR A 206 -16.68 -3.12 -6.26
C TYR A 206 -17.10 -2.91 -4.81
N GLY A 207 -16.48 -1.94 -4.12
CA GLY A 207 -16.80 -1.59 -2.74
C GLY A 207 -16.23 -2.59 -1.73
N SER A 208 -16.84 -2.56 -0.54
CA SER A 208 -16.53 -3.38 0.63
C SER A 208 -17.62 -4.42 0.91
N LEU A 209 -17.37 -5.35 1.83
CA LEU A 209 -18.37 -6.29 2.33
C LEU A 209 -19.54 -5.57 2.98
N ASP A 210 -19.27 -4.48 3.71
CA ASP A 210 -20.31 -3.64 4.32
C ASP A 210 -21.32 -3.13 3.27
N ASP A 211 -20.83 -2.70 2.10
CA ASP A 211 -21.66 -2.16 1.03
C ASP A 211 -22.70 -3.16 0.48
N VAL A 212 -22.46 -4.47 0.61
CA VAL A 212 -23.24 -5.52 -0.07
C VAL A 212 -23.93 -6.51 0.87
N ILE A 213 -23.44 -6.65 2.11
CA ILE A 213 -23.88 -7.71 3.05
C ILE A 213 -25.37 -7.64 3.39
N THR A 214 -25.97 -6.45 3.35
CA THR A 214 -27.41 -6.22 3.58
C THR A 214 -28.23 -6.17 2.28
N LYS A 215 -27.59 -6.13 1.12
CA LYS A 215 -28.25 -5.93 -0.19
C LYS A 215 -28.39 -7.21 -0.97
N THR A 216 -27.46 -8.14 -0.83
CA THR A 216 -27.42 -9.38 -1.62
C THR A 216 -27.20 -10.57 -0.69
N PRO A 217 -28.12 -11.54 -0.64
CA PRO A 217 -27.95 -12.70 0.20
C PRO A 217 -26.87 -13.60 -0.41
N PHE A 218 -25.96 -14.07 0.44
CA PHE A 218 -24.98 -15.08 0.08
C PHE A 218 -25.47 -16.45 0.53
N THR A 219 -25.24 -17.46 -0.30
CA THR A 219 -25.42 -18.85 0.13
C THR A 219 -24.36 -19.23 1.17
N GLU A 220 -24.67 -20.19 2.05
CA GLU A 220 -23.69 -20.68 3.03
C GLU A 220 -22.38 -21.13 2.36
N GLU A 221 -22.46 -21.74 1.17
CA GLU A 221 -21.26 -22.13 0.43
C GLU A 221 -20.40 -20.95 -0.04
N GLU A 222 -21.02 -19.86 -0.51
CA GLU A 222 -20.31 -18.64 -0.87
C GLU A 222 -19.68 -17.98 0.37
N ILE A 223 -20.42 -17.93 1.48
CA ILE A 223 -19.94 -17.40 2.77
C ILE A 223 -18.71 -18.19 3.22
N LEU A 224 -18.78 -19.52 3.26
CA LEU A 224 -17.67 -20.37 3.69
C LEU A 224 -16.44 -20.19 2.77
N ARG A 225 -16.65 -19.95 1.48
CA ARG A 225 -15.55 -19.69 0.54
C ARG A 225 -14.90 -18.33 0.77
N GLY A 226 -15.69 -17.29 1.02
CA GLY A 226 -15.21 -15.97 1.42
C GLY A 226 -14.45 -16.02 2.74
N MET A 227 -15.02 -16.67 3.76
CA MET A 227 -14.40 -16.87 5.07
C MET A 227 -13.08 -17.62 4.97
N TYR A 228 -12.99 -18.66 4.13
CA TYR A 228 -11.72 -19.35 3.91
C TYR A 228 -10.62 -18.41 3.37
N LYS A 229 -10.96 -17.46 2.49
CA LYS A 229 -10.01 -16.48 1.95
C LYS A 229 -9.57 -15.47 3.01
N ILE A 230 -10.49 -14.99 3.84
CA ILE A 230 -10.19 -14.12 4.99
C ILE A 230 -9.25 -14.85 5.94
N ILE A 231 -9.58 -16.10 6.29
CA ILE A 231 -8.79 -16.94 7.20
C ILE A 231 -7.40 -17.29 6.60
N ASP A 232 -7.30 -17.59 5.30
CA ASP A 232 -6.00 -17.85 4.65
C ASP A 232 -5.11 -16.59 4.64
N ALA A 233 -5.71 -15.42 4.40
CA ALA A 233 -5.01 -14.13 4.46
C ALA A 233 -4.55 -13.79 5.89
N LEU A 234 -5.43 -13.93 6.89
CA LEU A 234 -5.08 -13.71 8.30
C LEU A 234 -4.00 -14.70 8.77
N SER A 235 -4.06 -15.96 8.35
CA SER A 235 -3.03 -16.96 8.63
C SER A 235 -1.66 -16.51 8.09
N ASN A 236 -1.63 -15.90 6.90
CA ASN A 236 -0.40 -15.33 6.30
C ASN A 236 0.10 -14.05 7.00
N ILE A 237 -0.81 -13.23 7.54
CA ILE A 237 -0.50 -12.05 8.35
C ILE A 237 0.11 -12.50 9.69
N HIS A 238 -0.57 -13.39 10.41
CA HIS A 238 -0.13 -13.93 11.70
C HIS A 238 1.18 -14.70 11.59
N SER A 239 1.42 -15.43 10.49
CA SER A 239 2.70 -16.14 10.29
C SER A 239 3.91 -15.21 10.16
N LYS A 240 3.70 -13.90 9.99
CA LYS A 240 4.75 -12.88 9.98
C LYS A 240 4.88 -12.14 11.32
N GLY A 241 4.20 -12.62 12.36
CA GLY A 241 4.17 -11.98 13.68
C GLY A 241 3.46 -10.64 13.65
N ILE A 242 2.41 -10.50 12.83
CA ILE A 242 1.62 -9.27 12.69
C ILE A 242 0.18 -9.55 13.11
N ILE A 243 -0.46 -8.60 13.78
CA ILE A 243 -1.88 -8.61 14.15
C ILE A 243 -2.55 -7.44 13.43
N HIS A 244 -3.72 -7.66 12.82
CA HIS A 244 -4.39 -6.62 12.04
C HIS A 244 -5.16 -5.61 12.91
N ARG A 245 -5.88 -6.09 13.94
CA ARG A 245 -6.58 -5.28 14.97
C ARG A 245 -7.75 -4.42 14.50
N ASP A 246 -8.17 -4.52 13.24
CA ASP A 246 -9.34 -3.80 12.71
C ASP A 246 -10.01 -4.60 11.57
N ILE A 247 -10.19 -5.90 11.80
CA ILE A 247 -10.93 -6.75 10.87
C ILE A 247 -12.42 -6.47 11.03
N LYS A 248 -13.05 -6.04 9.93
CA LYS A 248 -14.47 -5.66 9.87
C LYS A 248 -14.94 -5.63 8.41
N PRO A 249 -16.26 -5.64 8.13
CA PRO A 249 -16.78 -5.67 6.76
C PRO A 249 -16.26 -4.55 5.85
N GLU A 250 -16.07 -3.34 6.37
CA GLU A 250 -15.57 -2.17 5.63
C GLU A 250 -14.15 -2.40 5.09
N ASN A 251 -13.37 -3.22 5.79
CA ASN A 251 -11.98 -3.54 5.45
C ASN A 251 -11.83 -4.82 4.61
N ILE A 252 -12.94 -5.45 4.19
CA ILE A 252 -12.96 -6.55 3.23
C ILE A 252 -13.44 -6.01 1.88
N LEU A 253 -12.50 -5.75 0.98
CA LEU A 253 -12.77 -5.14 -0.32
C LEU A 253 -12.98 -6.17 -1.43
N PHE A 254 -13.73 -5.79 -2.47
CA PHE A 254 -14.01 -6.64 -3.63
C PHE A 254 -13.23 -6.22 -4.88
N ARG A 255 -12.31 -7.08 -5.34
CA ARG A 255 -11.69 -6.92 -6.67
C ARG A 255 -12.64 -7.31 -7.80
N ARG A 256 -13.63 -8.17 -7.51
CA ARG A 256 -14.74 -8.57 -8.38
C ARG A 256 -16.03 -8.60 -7.58
N PRO A 257 -17.23 -8.50 -8.19
CA PRO A 257 -18.51 -8.47 -7.47
C PRO A 257 -18.92 -9.86 -6.96
N ASN A 258 -18.01 -10.57 -6.27
CA ASN A 258 -18.24 -11.88 -5.66
C ASN A 258 -17.20 -12.16 -4.56
N LEU A 259 -17.52 -13.11 -3.68
CA LEU A 259 -16.64 -13.55 -2.59
C LEU A 259 -15.41 -14.35 -3.08
N ASP A 260 -15.26 -14.56 -4.40
CA ASP A 260 -14.09 -15.26 -4.94
C ASP A 260 -12.84 -14.39 -5.02
N ASP A 261 -12.97 -13.06 -5.01
CA ASP A 261 -11.86 -12.14 -5.21
C ASP A 261 -11.92 -10.97 -4.23
N ILE A 262 -11.72 -11.30 -2.95
CA ILE A 262 -11.69 -10.33 -1.84
C ILE A 262 -10.26 -9.92 -1.47
N LEU A 263 -10.13 -8.78 -0.78
CA LEU A 263 -8.89 -8.24 -0.24
C LEU A 263 -9.11 -7.74 1.18
N ILE A 264 -8.28 -8.17 2.11
CA ILE A 264 -8.13 -7.50 3.40
C ILE A 264 -7.34 -6.20 3.19
N SER A 265 -7.87 -5.09 3.68
CA SER A 265 -7.26 -3.77 3.58
C SER A 265 -7.18 -3.06 4.92
N ASP A 266 -6.53 -1.89 4.90
CA ASP A 266 -6.38 -0.97 6.05
C ASP A 266 -5.55 -1.51 7.22
N PHE A 267 -4.23 -1.43 7.06
CA PHE A 267 -3.25 -1.83 8.07
C PHE A 267 -2.87 -0.67 9.00
N GLY A 268 -3.65 0.43 9.02
CA GLY A 268 -3.35 1.62 9.83
C GLY A 268 -3.33 1.37 11.34
N LEU A 269 -4.02 0.31 11.80
CA LEU A 269 -3.99 -0.14 13.19
C LEU A 269 -3.19 -1.43 13.38
N ALA A 270 -2.58 -2.00 12.35
CA ALA A 270 -1.82 -3.25 12.49
C ALA A 270 -0.56 -3.05 13.35
N ASP A 271 -0.14 -4.09 14.07
CA ASP A 271 1.07 -4.06 14.88
C ASP A 271 1.83 -5.39 14.83
N TYR A 272 3.10 -5.35 15.23
CA TYR A 272 3.87 -6.57 15.46
C TYR A 272 3.42 -7.21 16.78
N TYR A 273 3.25 -8.52 16.77
CA TYR A 273 2.89 -9.28 17.97
C TYR A 273 3.95 -9.05 19.05
N ASN A 274 3.47 -8.74 20.25
CA ASN A 274 4.29 -8.56 21.44
C ASN A 274 3.78 -9.52 22.52
N SER A 275 4.66 -10.38 23.02
CA SER A 275 4.32 -11.35 24.08
C SER A 275 3.91 -10.70 25.39
N GLU A 276 4.33 -9.45 25.64
CA GLU A 276 3.94 -8.67 26.82
C GLU A 276 2.58 -7.99 26.66
N GLY A 277 1.95 -8.08 25.48
CA GLY A 277 0.70 -7.37 25.18
C GLY A 277 0.88 -5.84 25.10
N LEU A 278 2.11 -5.37 24.96
CA LEU A 278 2.42 -3.94 24.85
C LEU A 278 2.40 -3.50 23.38
N TYR A 279 1.35 -2.80 23.00
CA TYR A 279 1.15 -2.26 21.65
C TYR A 279 1.10 -0.73 21.66
N GLN A 280 1.30 -0.11 20.49
CA GLN A 280 1.28 1.36 20.37
C GLN A 280 -0.05 1.97 20.84
N TYR A 281 -1.15 1.29 20.51
CA TYR A 281 -2.48 1.59 21.03
C TYR A 281 -3.02 0.34 21.71
N GLN A 282 -3.29 0.44 23.02
CA GLN A 282 -3.84 -0.67 23.78
C GLN A 282 -5.29 -0.93 23.40
N ARG A 283 -6.13 0.10 23.42
CA ARG A 283 -7.52 0.04 22.94
C ARG A 283 -7.62 0.65 21.55
N CYS A 284 -7.75 -0.19 20.52
CA CYS A 284 -7.96 0.24 19.13
C CYS A 284 -8.89 -0.74 18.39
N GLY A 285 -9.48 -0.26 17.30
CA GLY A 285 -10.45 -1.01 16.49
C GLY A 285 -11.81 -0.32 16.47
N THR A 286 -12.78 -0.97 15.84
CA THR A 286 -14.14 -0.44 15.67
C THR A 286 -15.12 -1.18 16.60
N PRO A 287 -15.74 -0.51 17.58
CA PRO A 287 -16.77 -1.12 18.43
C PRO A 287 -17.85 -1.83 17.61
N GLY A 288 -18.30 -2.98 18.09
CA GLY A 288 -19.15 -3.91 17.34
C GLY A 288 -18.36 -4.94 16.52
N ASN A 289 -17.06 -4.74 16.31
CA ASN A 289 -16.16 -5.64 15.58
C ASN A 289 -14.92 -6.04 16.40
N MET A 290 -14.85 -5.65 17.67
CA MET A 290 -13.68 -5.86 18.54
C MET A 290 -13.85 -7.08 19.44
N ALA A 291 -12.74 -7.70 19.82
CA ALA A 291 -12.74 -8.74 20.84
C ALA A 291 -13.01 -8.14 22.24
N PRO A 292 -13.77 -8.83 23.13
CA PRO A 292 -14.13 -8.31 24.44
C PRO A 292 -12.92 -7.94 25.32
N GLU A 293 -11.82 -8.68 25.22
CA GLU A 293 -10.60 -8.42 25.99
C GLU A 293 -9.98 -7.04 25.69
N ILE A 294 -10.12 -6.52 24.45
CA ILE A 294 -9.64 -5.17 24.11
C ILE A 294 -10.52 -4.11 24.77
N LEU A 295 -11.83 -4.35 24.81
CA LEU A 295 -12.79 -3.44 25.47
C LEU A 295 -12.69 -3.51 27.00
N ASN A 296 -12.17 -4.61 27.55
CA ASN A 296 -11.93 -4.78 28.99
C ASN A 296 -10.50 -4.39 29.42
N ASP A 297 -9.73 -3.73 28.55
CA ASP A 297 -8.35 -3.29 28.79
C ASP A 297 -7.42 -4.42 29.28
N GLN A 298 -7.67 -5.65 28.80
CA GLN A 298 -6.86 -6.82 29.10
C GLN A 298 -5.76 -7.01 28.04
N PRO A 299 -4.61 -7.62 28.40
CA PRO A 299 -3.62 -8.04 27.41
C PRO A 299 -4.23 -8.99 26.39
N TYR A 300 -3.82 -8.86 25.13
CA TYR A 300 -4.36 -9.67 24.04
C TYR A 300 -3.28 -10.15 23.06
N ASP A 301 -3.60 -11.25 22.37
CA ASP A 301 -2.78 -11.86 21.33
C ASP A 301 -3.46 -11.80 19.95
N TYR A 302 -2.93 -12.54 18.99
CA TYR A 302 -3.46 -12.60 17.62
C TYR A 302 -4.89 -13.18 17.52
N LYS A 303 -5.45 -13.79 18.57
CA LYS A 303 -6.82 -14.33 18.56
C LYS A 303 -7.90 -13.25 18.54
N ILE A 304 -7.56 -11.97 18.74
CA ILE A 304 -8.51 -10.89 18.52
C ILE A 304 -8.99 -10.83 17.06
N ASP A 305 -8.09 -11.09 16.10
CA ASP A 305 -8.47 -11.13 14.68
C ASP A 305 -9.36 -12.35 14.38
N SER A 306 -9.23 -13.44 15.16
CA SER A 306 -10.12 -14.62 15.08
C SER A 306 -11.55 -14.26 15.48
N TYR A 307 -11.69 -13.49 16.58
CA TYR A 307 -12.99 -13.00 17.02
C TYR A 307 -13.62 -12.05 16.00
N SER A 308 -12.87 -11.06 15.54
CA SER A 308 -13.33 -10.12 14.52
C SER A 308 -13.74 -10.80 13.21
N ALA A 309 -12.98 -11.81 12.76
CA ALA A 309 -13.38 -12.64 11.62
C ALA A 309 -14.64 -13.47 11.91
N GLY A 310 -14.83 -13.93 13.15
CA GLY A 310 -16.05 -14.58 13.61
C GLY A 310 -17.27 -13.64 13.54
N LEU A 311 -17.10 -12.36 13.85
CA LEU A 311 -18.17 -11.36 13.74
C LEU A 311 -18.56 -11.09 12.29
N ILE A 312 -17.58 -11.05 11.37
CA ILE A 312 -17.85 -11.02 9.93
C ILE A 312 -18.64 -12.27 9.53
N PHE A 313 -18.23 -13.45 10.00
CA PHE A 313 -18.93 -14.70 9.68
C PHE A 313 -20.38 -14.69 10.17
N TYR A 314 -20.60 -14.22 11.41
CA TYR A 314 -21.93 -14.01 11.97
C TYR A 314 -22.77 -13.11 11.07
N GLN A 315 -22.24 -11.92 10.74
CA GLN A 315 -22.94 -10.93 9.92
C GLN A 315 -23.27 -11.48 8.53
N MET A 316 -22.40 -12.28 7.93
CA MET A 316 -22.68 -12.89 6.63
C MET A 316 -23.83 -13.91 6.71
N LEU A 317 -23.87 -14.71 7.79
CA LEU A 317 -24.94 -15.69 8.03
C LEU A 317 -26.27 -15.05 8.47
N SER A 318 -26.21 -13.86 9.06
CA SER A 318 -27.38 -13.13 9.59
C SER A 318 -27.91 -12.04 8.66
N PHE A 319 -27.46 -12.01 7.40
CA PHE A 319 -27.84 -11.00 6.41
C PHE A 319 -27.51 -9.56 6.85
N GLY A 320 -26.30 -9.38 7.37
CA GLY A 320 -25.74 -8.09 7.79
C GLY A 320 -26.09 -7.66 9.20
N ARG A 321 -26.82 -8.47 9.99
CA ARG A 321 -27.10 -8.14 11.39
C ARG A 321 -25.84 -8.31 12.23
N SER A 322 -25.46 -7.27 12.96
CA SER A 322 -24.42 -7.35 13.99
C SER A 322 -25.02 -7.88 15.30
N PRO A 323 -24.29 -8.69 16.08
CA PRO A 323 -24.76 -9.13 17.40
C PRO A 323 -24.75 -8.00 18.44
N PHE A 324 -23.97 -6.94 18.22
CA PHE A 324 -23.72 -5.91 19.24
C PHE A 324 -24.10 -4.50 18.81
N ILE A 325 -24.10 -4.19 17.51
CA ILE A 325 -24.35 -2.83 17.03
C ILE A 325 -25.84 -2.51 17.15
N VAL A 326 -26.12 -1.45 17.92
CA VAL A 326 -27.44 -0.85 18.10
C VAL A 326 -27.37 0.66 17.88
N GLU A 327 -28.50 1.36 17.96
CA GLU A 327 -28.55 2.81 17.73
C GLU A 327 -27.70 3.59 18.75
N ASP A 328 -27.70 3.16 20.02
CA ASP A 328 -26.88 3.80 21.05
C ASP A 328 -25.45 3.25 21.06
N TYR A 329 -24.48 4.17 21.02
CA TYR A 329 -23.06 3.83 20.98
C TYR A 329 -22.57 3.22 22.30
N GLN A 330 -23.05 3.70 23.44
CA GLN A 330 -22.64 3.17 24.74
C GLN A 330 -23.23 1.77 24.96
N GLU A 331 -24.48 1.56 24.55
CA GLU A 331 -25.11 0.24 24.56
C GLU A 331 -24.36 -0.74 23.64
N THR A 332 -23.93 -0.30 22.45
CA THR A 332 -23.08 -1.11 21.55
C THR A 332 -21.77 -1.52 22.23
N LEU A 333 -21.11 -0.58 22.92
CA LEU A 333 -19.89 -0.87 23.68
C LEU A 333 -20.14 -1.89 24.79
N ILE A 334 -21.19 -1.72 25.59
CA ILE A 334 -21.54 -2.62 26.69
C ILE A 334 -21.81 -4.04 26.15
N LYS A 335 -22.66 -4.18 25.12
CA LYS A 335 -22.97 -5.48 24.52
C LYS A 335 -21.73 -6.16 23.94
N ASN A 336 -20.88 -5.42 23.23
CA ASN A 336 -19.65 -5.98 22.70
C ASN A 336 -18.68 -6.38 23.83
N GLN A 337 -18.60 -5.60 24.90
CA GLN A 337 -17.75 -5.88 26.06
C GLN A 337 -18.21 -7.13 26.82
N GLU A 338 -19.53 -7.37 26.90
CA GLU A 338 -20.12 -8.59 27.47
C GLU A 338 -19.89 -9.81 26.57
N GLY A 339 -19.89 -9.62 25.24
CA GLY A 339 -19.62 -10.68 24.28
C GLY A 339 -20.72 -11.75 24.19
N LEU A 340 -21.91 -11.48 24.74
CA LEU A 340 -23.05 -12.40 24.73
C LEU A 340 -23.75 -12.38 23.38
N ILE A 341 -23.72 -13.50 22.66
CA ILE A 341 -24.27 -13.63 21.30
C ILE A 341 -25.41 -14.63 21.31
N ASP A 342 -26.55 -14.24 20.76
CA ASP A 342 -27.64 -15.15 20.44
C ASP A 342 -27.43 -15.79 19.06
N TYR A 343 -27.38 -17.12 19.02
CA TYR A 343 -27.21 -17.91 17.81
C TYR A 343 -28.52 -18.52 17.29
N SER A 344 -29.65 -18.25 17.96
CA SER A 344 -30.96 -18.83 17.66
C SER A 344 -31.44 -18.47 16.24
N GLU A 345 -31.19 -17.23 15.81
CA GLU A 345 -31.60 -16.70 14.51
C GLU A 345 -30.65 -17.06 13.36
N ILE A 346 -29.47 -17.63 13.65
CA ILE A 346 -28.52 -18.03 12.61
C ILE A 346 -29.03 -19.27 11.90
N ASN A 347 -29.33 -19.16 10.60
CA ASN A 347 -29.70 -20.29 9.78
C ASN A 347 -28.48 -20.82 8.99
N ALA A 348 -27.75 -21.76 9.57
CA ALA A 348 -26.53 -22.35 9.00
C ALA A 348 -26.38 -23.81 9.42
N SER A 349 -25.55 -24.58 8.70
CA SER A 349 -25.23 -25.95 9.07
C SER A 349 -24.68 -26.06 10.51
N PRO A 350 -24.89 -27.20 11.20
CA PRO A 350 -24.34 -27.41 12.54
C PRO A 350 -22.82 -27.23 12.59
N GLN A 351 -22.11 -27.60 11.52
CA GLN A 351 -20.67 -27.44 11.40
C GLN A 351 -20.28 -25.96 11.28
N ALA A 352 -20.99 -25.18 10.48
CA ALA A 352 -20.76 -23.73 10.34
C ALA A 352 -21.01 -23.01 11.67
N LYS A 353 -22.09 -23.34 12.37
CA LYS A 353 -22.38 -22.81 13.72
C LYS A 353 -21.30 -23.18 14.73
N ALA A 354 -20.82 -24.42 14.72
CA ALA A 354 -19.76 -24.86 15.63
C ALA A 354 -18.46 -24.10 15.41
N LEU A 355 -18.04 -23.87 14.16
CA LEU A 355 -16.88 -23.04 13.85
C LEU A 355 -17.10 -21.59 14.28
N LEU A 356 -18.28 -21.02 14.01
CA LEU A 356 -18.64 -19.67 14.41
C LEU A 356 -18.49 -19.47 15.92
N GLN A 357 -19.03 -20.41 16.72
CA GLN A 357 -18.92 -20.39 18.18
C GLN A 357 -17.48 -20.53 18.68
N GLN A 358 -16.64 -21.34 18.02
CA GLN A 358 -15.21 -21.46 18.36
C GLN A 358 -14.44 -20.15 18.11
N MET A 359 -14.80 -19.41 17.06
CA MET A 359 -14.18 -18.11 16.74
C MET A 359 -14.68 -17.00 17.66
N LEU A 360 -15.95 -17.05 18.07
CA LEU A 360 -16.62 -16.06 18.92
C LEU A 360 -16.63 -16.42 20.41
N GLU A 361 -15.82 -17.39 20.81
CA GLU A 361 -15.62 -17.72 22.22
C GLU A 361 -15.07 -16.49 22.97
N VAL A 362 -15.72 -16.13 24.07
CA VAL A 362 -15.42 -14.92 24.83
C VAL A 362 -14.08 -15.07 25.54
N ASP A 363 -13.82 -16.25 26.12
CA ASP A 363 -12.55 -16.57 26.76
C ASP A 363 -11.44 -16.76 25.70
N PRO A 364 -10.44 -15.85 25.60
CA PRO A 364 -9.40 -15.93 24.59
C PRO A 364 -8.55 -17.21 24.70
N MET A 365 -8.50 -17.85 25.87
CA MET A 365 -7.76 -19.10 26.06
C MET A 365 -8.46 -20.30 25.42
N LYS A 366 -9.80 -20.24 25.28
CA LYS A 366 -10.62 -21.28 24.65
C LYS A 366 -10.93 -20.97 23.19
N ARG A 367 -10.83 -19.69 22.79
CA ARG A 367 -11.04 -19.25 21.41
C ARG A 367 -10.06 -19.92 20.47
N CYS A 368 -10.56 -20.41 19.33
CA CYS A 368 -9.70 -21.01 18.33
C CYS A 368 -8.82 -19.95 17.66
N THR A 369 -7.59 -20.32 17.30
CA THR A 369 -6.73 -19.46 16.51
C THR A 369 -7.18 -19.44 15.04
N ILE A 370 -6.69 -18.48 14.26
CA ILE A 370 -6.91 -18.47 12.80
C ILE A 370 -6.39 -19.75 12.14
N ASN A 371 -5.29 -20.33 12.63
CA ASN A 371 -4.75 -21.57 12.09
C ASN A 371 -5.64 -22.78 12.44
N ASP A 372 -6.23 -22.83 13.63
CA ASP A 372 -7.20 -23.85 14.01
C ASP A 372 -8.46 -23.76 13.13
N ALA A 373 -8.97 -22.54 12.93
CA ALA A 373 -10.10 -22.29 12.04
C ALA A 373 -9.77 -22.72 10.59
N LYS A 374 -8.56 -22.45 10.10
CA LYS A 374 -8.12 -22.78 8.75
C LYS A 374 -8.09 -24.29 8.45
N ILE A 375 -7.76 -25.12 9.43
CA ILE A 375 -7.72 -26.58 9.27
C ILE A 375 -9.10 -27.24 9.48
N ASN A 376 -10.13 -26.46 9.81
CA ASN A 376 -11.48 -26.96 10.03
C ASN A 376 -11.98 -27.76 8.79
N PRO A 377 -12.64 -28.92 8.99
CA PRO A 377 -13.14 -29.74 7.89
C PRO A 377 -14.01 -29.02 6.85
N LEU A 378 -14.74 -27.97 7.24
CA LEU A 378 -15.54 -27.13 6.34
C LEU A 378 -14.71 -26.56 5.18
N PHE A 379 -13.43 -26.29 5.42
CA PHE A 379 -12.56 -25.65 4.44
C PHE A 379 -11.71 -26.61 3.60
N LYS A 380 -11.79 -27.93 3.85
CA LYS A 380 -11.02 -28.95 3.10
C LYS A 380 -11.20 -28.84 1.59
N LYS A 381 -12.43 -28.57 1.13
CA LYS A 381 -12.74 -28.43 -0.31
C LYS A 381 -12.09 -27.19 -0.94
N PHE A 382 -12.00 -26.08 -0.21
CA PHE A 382 -11.45 -24.83 -0.71
C PHE A 382 -9.92 -24.80 -0.68
N ASN A 383 -9.29 -25.44 0.30
CA ASN A 383 -7.84 -25.55 0.40
C ASN A 383 -7.21 -26.17 -0.86
N ARG A 384 -7.82 -27.26 -1.37
CA ARG A 384 -7.40 -27.88 -2.64
C ARG A 384 -7.48 -26.90 -3.82
N MET A 385 -8.55 -26.09 -3.90
CA MET A 385 -8.74 -25.12 -4.97
C MET A 385 -7.70 -23.99 -4.91
N THR A 386 -7.40 -23.47 -3.72
CA THR A 386 -6.38 -22.43 -3.54
C THR A 386 -4.98 -22.93 -3.91
N ILE A 387 -4.63 -24.18 -3.60
CA ILE A 387 -3.36 -24.78 -4.04
C ILE A 387 -3.27 -24.82 -5.57
N ILE A 388 -4.36 -25.17 -6.27
CA ILE A 388 -4.39 -25.20 -7.73
C ILE A 388 -4.24 -23.79 -8.32
N ILE A 389 -4.93 -22.79 -7.76
CA ILE A 389 -4.83 -21.39 -8.20
C ILE A 389 -3.43 -20.83 -7.94
N LYS A 390 -2.84 -21.05 -6.75
CA LYS A 390 -1.46 -20.64 -6.43
C LYS A 390 -0.46 -21.26 -7.42
N ARG A 391 -0.60 -22.55 -7.74
CA ARG A 391 0.22 -23.21 -8.79
C ARG A 391 0.03 -22.58 -10.17
N LYS A 392 -1.20 -22.26 -10.58
CA LYS A 392 -1.47 -21.60 -11.86
C LYS A 392 -0.91 -20.17 -11.92
N ARG A 393 -0.97 -19.39 -10.84
CA ARG A 393 -0.35 -18.06 -10.77
C ARG A 393 1.17 -18.15 -10.89
N ILE A 394 1.81 -19.08 -10.19
CA ILE A 394 3.26 -19.32 -10.32
C ILE A 394 3.63 -19.66 -11.78
N LEU A 395 2.82 -20.49 -12.45
CA LEU A 395 3.03 -20.85 -13.86
C LEU A 395 2.74 -19.69 -14.84
N GLN A 396 1.80 -18.80 -14.54
CA GLN A 396 1.50 -17.61 -15.34
C GLN A 396 2.56 -16.51 -15.13
N ASP A 397 3.08 -16.34 -13.92
CA ASP A 397 4.23 -15.46 -13.66
C ASP A 397 5.52 -15.98 -14.32
N GLN A 398 5.66 -17.29 -14.54
CA GLN A 398 6.74 -17.83 -15.38
C GLN A 398 6.62 -17.41 -16.86
N THR A 399 5.43 -17.01 -17.34
CA THR A 399 5.27 -16.42 -18.67
C THR A 399 5.53 -14.90 -18.73
N VAL A 400 5.78 -14.26 -17.58
CA VAL A 400 6.26 -12.87 -17.45
C VAL A 400 7.69 -12.81 -16.87
N SER A 401 8.28 -13.96 -16.52
CA SER A 401 9.69 -14.12 -16.15
C SER A 401 10.44 -14.90 -17.23
N SER A 402 10.77 -14.21 -18.32
CA SER A 402 11.83 -14.64 -19.25
C SER A 402 13.05 -13.71 -19.10
N TYR A 403 13.84 -13.92 -18.05
CA TYR A 403 15.21 -13.42 -18.02
C TYR A 403 16.17 -14.44 -18.64
N SER A 404 16.61 -14.13 -19.86
CA SER A 404 17.98 -14.10 -20.42
C SER A 404 18.92 -15.32 -20.23
N PRO A 405 19.69 -15.70 -21.29
CA PRO A 405 20.90 -14.93 -21.58
C PRO A 405 21.13 -14.69 -23.07
N ARG A 406 21.39 -13.43 -23.45
CA ARG A 406 22.45 -13.12 -24.42
C ARG A 406 23.17 -11.85 -24.01
N SER A 407 24.25 -12.06 -23.27
CA SER A 407 25.42 -11.19 -23.28
C SER A 407 26.02 -11.23 -24.68
N THR A 408 26.19 -10.06 -25.30
CA THR A 408 27.34 -9.79 -26.16
C THR A 408 27.93 -8.46 -25.72
N SER A 409 28.94 -8.55 -24.87
CA SER A 409 29.94 -7.50 -24.73
C SER A 409 30.69 -7.39 -26.05
N ILE A 410 30.57 -6.27 -26.75
CA ILE A 410 31.58 -5.86 -27.72
C ILE A 410 31.92 -4.41 -27.41
N TYR A 411 32.97 -4.21 -26.63
CA TYR A 411 33.80 -3.02 -26.74
C TYR A 411 35.17 -3.50 -27.20
N GLN A 412 35.46 -3.28 -28.49
CA GLN A 412 36.82 -3.02 -28.93
C GLN A 412 37.05 -1.52 -28.82
N THR A 413 38.05 -1.13 -28.05
CA THR A 413 38.64 0.21 -28.03
C THR A 413 39.32 0.51 -29.38
N PRO A 414 39.22 1.72 -29.92
CA PRO A 414 40.24 2.23 -30.82
C PRO A 414 41.20 3.12 -30.03
N SER A 415 42.37 2.55 -29.74
CA SER A 415 43.63 3.28 -29.67
C SER A 415 44.00 3.73 -31.09
N ASN A 416 44.07 5.03 -31.35
CA ASN A 416 45.21 5.69 -32.01
C ASN A 416 44.90 7.14 -32.41
N SER A 417 45.90 7.97 -32.15
CA SER A 417 46.05 9.41 -32.44
C SER A 417 45.99 9.73 -33.95
N PRO A 418 45.77 11.01 -34.34
CA PRO A 418 45.49 11.39 -35.72
C PRO A 418 46.76 11.44 -36.57
N GLN A 419 46.69 10.91 -37.80
CA GLN A 419 47.66 11.18 -38.86
C GLN A 419 47.02 11.97 -39.99
N ILE A 420 47.71 13.07 -40.32
CA ILE A 420 47.49 13.99 -41.43
C ILE A 420 47.93 13.29 -42.73
N LEU A 421 47.19 13.44 -43.84
CA LEU A 421 47.68 13.91 -45.16
C LEU A 421 46.72 13.66 -46.34
N LYS A 422 46.47 14.76 -47.06
CA LYS A 422 46.33 14.91 -48.53
C LYS A 422 45.00 14.55 -49.23
N ASN A 423 44.24 15.63 -49.46
CA ASN A 423 43.44 15.93 -50.68
C ASN A 423 44.27 15.72 -51.98
N PRO A 424 43.69 15.55 -53.21
CA PRO A 424 42.78 16.58 -53.77
C PRO A 424 41.75 16.20 -54.89
N LYS A 425 40.90 17.21 -55.22
CA LYS A 425 40.06 17.45 -56.44
C LYS A 425 38.69 16.70 -56.45
N ASN A 426 37.53 17.29 -56.78
CA ASN A 426 37.18 18.49 -57.55
C ASN A 426 35.68 18.89 -57.35
N LYS A 427 35.40 20.21 -57.46
CA LYS A 427 34.23 20.91 -58.08
C LYS A 427 32.82 20.74 -57.49
N SER A 428 32.29 21.76 -56.78
CA SER A 428 31.43 22.90 -57.24
C SER A 428 29.95 22.50 -57.43
N ILE A 429 28.96 23.08 -56.74
CA ILE A 429 28.21 24.33 -57.03
C ILE A 429 27.24 24.53 -55.83
N GLY A 430 27.19 25.67 -55.12
CA GLY A 430 26.31 26.83 -55.34
C GLY A 430 25.37 27.03 -54.12
N LEU A 431 25.58 28.07 -53.28
CA LEU A 431 24.74 29.28 -53.10
C LEU A 431 23.27 28.96 -52.70
N ASN A 432 22.73 29.36 -51.54
CA ASN A 432 22.56 30.76 -51.11
C ASN A 432 22.01 30.92 -49.66
N THR A 433 22.57 31.91 -48.93
CA THR A 433 21.96 32.90 -47.98
C THR A 433 21.11 32.44 -46.75
N LEU A 434 21.56 32.69 -45.51
CA LEU A 434 21.39 33.90 -44.64
C LEU A 434 19.94 34.07 -44.12
N HIS A 435 19.62 34.17 -42.82
CA HIS A 435 19.99 35.25 -41.89
C HIS A 435 19.59 34.94 -40.41
N CYS A 436 20.50 35.32 -39.49
CA CYS A 436 20.41 35.90 -38.14
C CYS A 436 19.31 35.57 -37.08
N LEU A 437 19.83 35.34 -35.86
CA LEU A 437 19.33 35.49 -34.46
C LEU A 437 18.84 36.95 -34.14
N PRO A 438 18.29 37.34 -32.93
CA PRO A 438 18.39 36.70 -31.59
C PRO A 438 17.21 36.83 -30.57
N ASN A 439 17.33 36.10 -29.45
CA ASN A 439 16.92 36.32 -28.04
C ASN A 439 15.71 37.23 -27.66
N ARG A 440 14.80 36.71 -26.81
CA ARG A 440 14.60 37.20 -25.41
C ARG A 440 13.61 36.38 -24.56
N VAL A 441 13.99 36.31 -23.28
CA VAL A 441 13.34 35.78 -22.07
C VAL A 441 12.06 36.56 -21.69
N ARG A 442 11.03 35.88 -21.13
CA ARG A 442 10.29 36.34 -19.94
C ARG A 442 9.42 35.26 -19.28
N SER A 443 9.49 35.32 -17.95
CA SER A 443 8.80 34.61 -16.88
C SER A 443 7.27 34.69 -16.92
N MET A 444 6.60 33.67 -16.38
CA MET A 444 5.38 33.89 -15.57
C MET A 444 5.16 32.74 -14.59
N ASP A 445 5.25 33.09 -13.31
CA ASP A 445 4.83 32.30 -12.14
C ASP A 445 3.40 32.69 -11.73
N SER A 446 2.78 31.80 -10.96
CA SER A 446 1.63 31.98 -10.06
C SER A 446 0.20 31.95 -10.65
N GLN A 447 -0.56 30.92 -10.26
CA GLN A 447 -1.84 30.99 -9.52
C GLN A 447 -2.57 29.63 -9.61
N LEU A 448 -2.49 28.83 -8.55
CA LEU A 448 -3.43 27.73 -8.28
C LEU A 448 -3.87 27.84 -6.82
N PHE A 449 -5.17 27.64 -6.59
CA PHE A 449 -5.94 27.77 -5.34
C PHE A 449 -6.49 29.19 -5.05
N SER A 450 -7.65 29.47 -5.65
CA SER A 450 -8.68 30.30 -5.02
C SER A 450 -9.61 29.40 -4.20
N SER A 451 -9.70 29.69 -2.91
CA SER A 451 -10.67 29.11 -1.97
C SER A 451 -12.09 29.60 -2.28
N PRO A 452 -13.13 28.90 -1.80
CA PRO A 452 -14.33 29.61 -1.37
C PRO A 452 -14.67 29.33 0.10
N ARG A 453 -14.93 30.43 0.81
CA ARG A 453 -15.62 30.46 2.10
C ARG A 453 -17.12 30.28 1.91
N SER A 454 -17.72 29.81 3.00
CA SER A 454 -19.13 29.55 3.29
C SER A 454 -20.10 30.74 3.12
N CYS A 455 -21.33 30.45 2.66
CA CYS A 455 -22.61 30.62 3.40
C CYS A 455 -23.81 30.99 2.50
N ASN A 456 -24.83 30.11 2.57
CA ASN A 456 -26.29 30.31 2.62
C ASN A 456 -27.14 31.03 1.54
N SER A 457 -28.18 30.26 1.17
CA SER A 457 -29.61 30.60 0.97
C SER A 457 -30.07 31.31 -0.32
N GLY A 458 -31.09 30.71 -0.95
CA GLY A 458 -32.07 31.46 -1.77
C GLY A 458 -32.54 30.80 -3.08
N GLY A 459 -33.63 30.02 -3.00
CA GLY A 459 -34.82 30.05 -3.88
C GLY A 459 -34.76 30.23 -5.41
N ASN A 460 -35.44 29.27 -6.07
CA ASN A 460 -36.38 29.42 -7.21
C ASN A 460 -35.92 29.40 -8.69
N SER A 461 -36.30 28.27 -9.32
CA SER A 461 -37.13 28.11 -10.54
C SER A 461 -36.63 28.54 -11.94
N ALA A 462 -36.56 27.56 -12.87
CA ALA A 462 -37.31 27.46 -14.15
C ALA A 462 -36.70 26.34 -15.03
N LYS A 463 -37.31 25.15 -15.12
CA LYS A 463 -38.16 24.67 -16.24
C LYS A 463 -37.67 25.01 -17.67
N ALA A 464 -37.17 23.99 -18.38
CA ALA A 464 -37.49 23.76 -19.80
C ALA A 464 -37.40 22.25 -20.11
N GLN A 465 -38.47 21.74 -20.72
CA GLN A 465 -38.71 20.34 -21.05
C GLN A 465 -38.09 19.97 -22.41
N CYS A 466 -37.67 18.71 -22.57
CA CYS A 466 -38.01 17.96 -23.79
C CYS A 466 -38.23 16.48 -23.45
N LYS A 467 -39.36 15.94 -23.92
CA LYS A 467 -39.91 14.60 -23.66
C LYS A 467 -39.39 13.61 -24.71
N GLN A 468 -39.15 12.35 -24.32
CA GLN A 468 -39.96 11.20 -24.77
C GLN A 468 -39.62 9.86 -24.05
N ARG A 469 -40.61 9.41 -23.26
CA ARG A 469 -41.10 8.04 -22.98
C ARG A 469 -40.15 6.82 -23.12
N ASN A 470 -39.98 6.05 -22.03
CA ASN A 470 -40.85 4.88 -21.78
C ASN A 470 -40.68 4.25 -20.36
N ARG A 471 -41.85 4.00 -19.74
CA ARG A 471 -42.25 2.92 -18.81
C ARG A 471 -41.62 2.80 -17.40
N ASN A 472 -42.38 3.33 -16.44
CA ASN A 472 -42.87 2.72 -15.19
C ASN A 472 -42.01 1.66 -14.47
N PHE A 473 -41.49 2.01 -13.29
CA PHE A 473 -41.76 1.32 -12.02
C PHE A 473 -41.55 2.32 -10.86
N LYS A 474 -42.63 2.64 -10.12
CA LYS A 474 -42.58 3.42 -8.88
C LYS A 474 -42.31 2.44 -7.73
N ILE A 475 -41.23 2.64 -6.98
CA ILE A 475 -41.08 2.10 -5.62
C ILE A 475 -40.77 3.27 -4.70
N ASN A 476 -41.57 3.39 -3.65
CA ASN A 476 -41.44 4.36 -2.57
C ASN A 476 -40.09 4.17 -1.86
N VAL A 477 -39.22 5.17 -1.92
CA VAL A 477 -37.98 5.22 -1.14
C VAL A 477 -38.27 6.04 0.13
N LYS A 478 -38.33 5.37 1.28
CA LYS A 478 -38.03 6.01 2.56
C LYS A 478 -36.50 5.98 2.71
N ASN A 479 -35.88 7.15 2.59
CA ASN A 479 -34.45 7.34 2.86
C ASN A 479 -34.21 7.15 4.37
N SER A 480 -33.54 6.07 4.79
CA SER A 480 -32.80 6.05 6.06
C SER A 480 -31.34 6.36 5.76
N ILE A 481 -30.93 7.57 6.11
CA ILE A 481 -29.55 8.03 6.03
C ILE A 481 -28.81 7.41 7.21
N TYR A 482 -27.94 6.42 6.95
CA TYR A 482 -26.91 6.02 7.91
C TYR A 482 -25.73 6.97 7.74
N GLN A 483 -25.67 7.98 8.62
CA GLN A 483 -24.45 8.76 8.85
C GLN A 483 -23.58 7.98 9.84
N SER A 484 -22.43 7.49 9.38
CA SER A 484 -21.37 7.01 10.27
C SER A 484 -20.85 8.21 11.08
N MET A 485 -21.25 8.29 12.34
CA MET A 485 -20.72 9.29 13.27
C MET A 485 -19.35 8.86 13.77
N SER A 486 -18.36 9.62 13.35
CA SER A 486 -16.96 9.57 13.76
C SER A 486 -16.80 9.77 15.27
N SER A 487 -16.06 8.85 15.91
CA SER A 487 -15.64 8.99 17.30
C SER A 487 -14.77 10.24 17.48
N THR A 488 -15.16 11.02 18.49
CA THR A 488 -14.42 12.17 18.99
C THR A 488 -13.85 11.78 20.36
N LYS A 489 -12.58 12.12 20.61
CA LYS A 489 -11.86 12.11 21.90
C LYS A 489 -11.39 10.75 22.43
N ALA A 490 -10.09 10.51 22.31
CA ALA A 490 -9.30 9.88 23.34
C ALA A 490 -8.32 10.94 23.88
N ILE A 491 -8.29 11.10 25.20
CA ILE A 491 -7.21 11.74 25.95
C ILE A 491 -6.09 10.71 26.09
#